data_AF-U3U0J2-F1
#
_entry.id   AF-U3U0J2-F1
#
_cell.length_a   1.000
_cell.length_b   1.000
_cell.length_c   1.000
_cell.angle_alpha   90.00
_cell.angle_beta   90.00
_cell.angle_gamma   90.00
#
_symmetry.space_group_name_H-M   'P 1'
#
loop_
_entity.id
_entity.type
_entity.pdbx_description
1 polymer ?
#
loop_
_entity_poly.entity_id
_entity_poly.type
_entity_poly.pdbx_seq_one_letter_code
_entity_poly.pdbx_strand_id
1 'polypeptide(L)' 'MELKDTVAESLERRGLWRRAARRWLTVMDQITEDAEREAIVCRRERCLCMAANITPDGRRSETRRLDKIQSRFSDGY' A
#
# COMPACT_ATOMS: atom_id res chain seq x y z
N MET A 1 -4.63 -15.14 -20.56
CA MET A 1 -3.41 -14.32 -20.62
C MET A 1 -2.87 -14.22 -19.20
N GLU A 2 -1.57 -14.01 -19.01
CA GLU A 2 -1.04 -13.76 -17.66
C GLU A 2 -0.97 -12.26 -17.45
N LEU A 3 -1.76 -11.74 -16.52
CA LEU A 3 -1.77 -10.31 -16.26
C LEU A 3 -0.51 -9.89 -15.48
N LYS A 4 0.41 -9.23 -16.20
CA LYS A 4 1.76 -8.86 -15.75
C LYS A 4 1.93 -7.34 -15.79
N ASP A 5 1.74 -6.66 -14.66
CA ASP A 5 2.21 -5.27 -14.48
C ASP A 5 3.56 -5.31 -13.76
N THR A 6 4.62 -5.05 -14.51
CA THR A 6 6.01 -5.10 -14.03
C THR A 6 6.24 -4.16 -12.84
N VAL A 7 5.49 -3.05 -12.78
CA VAL A 7 5.56 -2.09 -11.68
C VAL A 7 4.91 -2.66 -10.42
N ALA A 8 3.72 -3.25 -10.52
CA ALA A 8 3.01 -3.88 -9.40
C ALA A 8 3.83 -5.05 -8.83
N GLU A 9 4.36 -5.92 -9.68
CA GLU A 9 5.19 -7.05 -9.25
C GLU A 9 6.49 -6.58 -8.57
N SER A 10 7.12 -5.51 -9.08
CA SER A 10 8.29 -4.91 -8.45
C SER A 10 7.96 -4.35 -7.06
N LEU A 11 6.78 -3.73 -6.91
CA LEU A 11 6.31 -3.23 -5.62
C LEU A 11 6.01 -4.35 -4.63
N GLU A 12 5.45 -5.47 -5.08
CA GLU A 12 5.24 -6.68 -4.26
C GLU A 12 6.57 -7.26 -3.79
N ARG A 13 7.55 -7.44 -4.70
CA ARG A 13 8.90 -7.94 -4.35
C ARG A 13 9.63 -7.04 -3.35
N ARG A 14 9.38 -5.72 -3.41
CA ARG A 14 9.95 -4.74 -2.48
C ARG A 14 9.19 -4.64 -1.16
N GLY A 15 8.11 -5.40 -0.97
CA GLY A 15 7.26 -5.32 0.22
C GLY A 15 6.46 -4.01 0.33
N LEU A 16 6.35 -3.25 -0.75
CA LEU A 16 5.60 -2.00 -0.82
C LEU A 16 4.11 -2.26 -1.10
N TRP A 17 3.51 -3.10 -0.26
CA TRP A 17 2.18 -3.68 -0.47
C TRP A 17 1.06 -2.66 -0.70
N ARG A 18 1.05 -1.53 0.01
CA ARG A 18 0.05 -0.45 -0.22
C ARG A 18 0.18 0.20 -1.60
N ARG A 19 1.43 0.37 -2.06
CA ARG A 19 1.69 0.96 -3.39
C ARG A 19 1.33 -0.05 -4.47
N ALA A 20 1.66 -1.33 -4.27
CA ALA A 20 1.24 -2.42 -5.15
C ALA A 20 -0.29 -2.47 -5.27
N ALA A 21 -1.02 -2.46 -4.16
CA ALA A 21 -2.49 -2.48 -4.16
C ALA A 21 -3.11 -1.30 -4.93
N ARG A 22 -2.52 -0.10 -4.82
CA ARG A 22 -2.99 1.07 -5.59
C ARG A 22 -2.67 0.95 -7.08
N ARG A 23 -1.51 0.38 -7.43
CA ARG A 23 -1.14 0.11 -8.83
C ARG A 23 -2.08 -0.93 -9.45
N TRP A 24 -2.39 -2.00 -8.73
CA TRP A 24 -3.39 -3.00 -9.13
C TRP A 24 -4.76 -2.39 -9.41
N LEU A 25 -5.20 -1.39 -8.62
CA LEU A 25 -6.45 -0.67 -8.90
C LEU A 25 -6.41 0.09 -10.24
N THR A 26 -5.31 0.77 -10.55
CA THR A 26 -5.15 1.48 -11.83
C THR A 26 -5.10 0.52 -13.01
N VAL A 27 -4.48 -0.64 -12.84
CA VAL A 27 -4.44 -1.70 -13.86
C VAL A 27 -5.85 -2.26 -14.10
N MET A 28 -6.62 -2.52 -13.03
CA MET A 28 -8.01 -2.97 -13.10
C MET A 28 -8.94 -2.01 -13.87
N ASP A 29 -8.68 -0.71 -13.77
CA ASP A 29 -9.45 0.33 -14.48
C ASP A 29 -9.23 0.29 -16.01
N GLN A 30 -8.06 -0.19 -16.44
CA GLN A 30 -7.69 -0.27 -17.86
C GLN A 30 -8.14 -1.56 -18.54
N ILE A 31 -8.67 -2.53 -17.76
CA ILE A 31 -9.00 -3.86 -18.26
C ILE A 31 -10.51 -4.01 -18.34
N THR A 32 -10.96 -4.42 -19.51
CA THR A 32 -12.36 -4.68 -19.84
C THR A 32 -12.73 -6.16 -19.76
N GLU A 33 -11.75 -7.07 -19.63
CA GLU A 33 -12.01 -8.50 -19.47
C GLU A 33 -12.30 -8.85 -18.00
N ASP A 34 -13.51 -9.35 -17.73
CA ASP A 34 -13.95 -9.73 -16.38
C ASP A 34 -13.08 -10.81 -15.73
N ALA A 35 -12.58 -11.78 -16.50
CA ALA A 35 -11.72 -12.85 -15.99
C ALA A 35 -10.38 -12.33 -15.45
N GLU A 36 -9.78 -11.37 -16.16
CA GLU A 36 -8.54 -10.69 -15.75
C GLU A 36 -8.80 -9.74 -14.57
N ARG A 37 -10.01 -9.17 -14.50
CA ARG A 37 -10.44 -8.27 -13.42
C ARG A 37 -10.50 -8.99 -12.07
N GLU A 38 -11.08 -10.18 -12.04
CA GLU A 38 -11.18 -10.99 -10.82
C GLU A 38 -9.79 -11.39 -10.27
N ALA A 39 -8.87 -11.75 -11.17
CA ALA A 39 -7.48 -12.05 -10.79
C ALA A 39 -6.78 -10.85 -10.14
N ILE A 40 -7.04 -9.63 -10.62
CA ILE A 40 -6.48 -8.40 -10.03
C ILE A 40 -7.12 -8.10 -8.68
N VAL A 41 -8.43 -8.29 -8.53
CA VAL A 41 -9.12 -8.09 -7.26
C VAL A 41 -8.50 -9.01 -6.19
N CYS A 42 -8.34 -10.30 -6.49
CA CYS A 42 -7.69 -11.26 -5.58
C CYS A 42 -6.26 -10.83 -5.21
N ARG A 43 -5.44 -10.40 -6.19
CA ARG A 43 -4.07 -9.92 -5.92
C ARG A 43 -4.05 -8.64 -5.09
N ARG A 44 -4.96 -7.71 -5.36
CA ARG A 44 -5.10 -6.47 -4.61
C ARG A 44 -5.49 -6.75 -3.16
N GLU A 45 -6.44 -7.65 -2.92
CA GLU A 45 -6.82 -8.07 -1.57
C GLU A 45 -5.66 -8.70 -0.83
N ARG A 46 -4.89 -9.59 -1.47
CA ARG A 46 -3.66 -10.14 -0.90
C ARG A 46 -2.66 -9.05 -0.52
N CYS A 47 -2.43 -8.07 -1.39
CA CYS A 47 -1.57 -6.93 -1.09
C CYS A 47 -2.09 -6.12 0.10
N LEU A 48 -3.40 -5.90 0.21
CA LEU A 48 -3.99 -5.18 1.35
C LEU A 48 -3.86 -5.98 2.65
N CYS A 49 -4.10 -7.29 2.63
CA CYS A 49 -3.87 -8.17 3.77
C CYS A 49 -2.41 -8.13 4.22
N MET A 50 -1.46 -8.24 3.29
CA MET A 50 -0.03 -8.12 3.61
C MET A 50 0.32 -6.72 4.15
N ALA A 51 -0.27 -5.66 3.59
CA ALA A 51 -0.08 -4.29 4.07
C ALA A 51 -0.70 -4.01 5.46
N ALA A 52 -1.76 -4.73 5.81
CA ALA A 52 -2.44 -4.66 7.10
C ALA A 52 -1.70 -5.49 8.14
N ASN A 53 -1.20 -6.67 7.76
CA ASN A 53 -0.43 -7.56 8.62
C ASN A 53 0.99 -7.03 8.87
N ILE A 54 1.58 -6.33 7.90
CA ILE A 54 2.73 -5.44 8.12
C ILE A 54 2.18 -4.10 8.61
N THR A 55 1.61 -4.06 9.81
CA THR A 55 1.32 -2.79 10.48
C THR A 55 2.64 -2.00 10.56
N PRO A 56 2.75 -0.83 9.93
CA PRO A 56 3.80 0.14 10.22
C PRO A 56 3.35 0.96 11.44
N ASP A 57 2.84 0.27 12.47
CA ASP A 57 2.45 0.91 13.71
C ASP A 57 3.66 1.44 14.49
N GLY A 58 4.87 0.99 14.13
CA GLY A 58 6.12 1.61 14.61
C GLY A 58 6.33 3.02 14.04
N ARG A 59 6.50 3.16 12.71
CA ARG A 59 7.03 4.43 12.16
C ARG A 59 6.04 5.59 12.14
N ARG A 60 4.77 5.37 11.77
CA ARG A 60 3.81 6.49 11.63
C ARG A 60 3.35 7.02 13.00
N SER A 61 3.30 6.14 14.01
CA SER A 61 3.03 6.50 15.39
C SER A 61 4.19 7.27 16.00
N GLU A 62 5.44 6.88 15.71
CA GLU A 62 6.63 7.57 16.24
C GLU A 62 6.79 8.97 15.67
N THR A 63 6.65 9.17 14.35
CA THR A 63 6.77 10.52 13.75
C THR A 63 5.67 11.46 14.26
N ARG A 64 4.42 10.99 14.39
CA ARG A 64 3.33 11.79 15.00
C ARG A 64 3.54 12.04 16.49
N ARG A 65 4.12 11.09 17.23
CA ARG A 65 4.43 11.27 18.66
C ARG A 65 5.55 12.29 18.86
N LEU A 66 6.63 12.20 18.07
CA LEU A 66 7.77 13.13 18.13
C LEU A 66 7.35 14.56 17.78
N ASP A 67 6.55 14.73 16.73
CA ASP A 67 6.00 16.02 16.33
C ASP A 67 5.12 16.64 17.44
N LYS A 68 4.28 15.80 18.07
CA LYS A 68 3.43 16.22 19.20
C LYS A 68 4.20 16.48 20.50
N ILE A 69 5.35 15.82 20.69
CA ILE A 69 6.25 16.07 21.83
C ILE A 69 7.02 17.38 21.61
N GLN A 70 7.56 17.64 20.41
CA GLN A 70 8.25 18.88 20.08
C GLN A 70 7.35 20.11 20.17
N SER A 71 6.10 20.01 19.73
CA SER A 71 5.12 21.10 19.84
C SER A 71 4.84 21.51 21.30
N ARG A 72 4.87 20.57 22.25
CA ARG A 72 4.68 20.85 23.68
C ARG A 72 5.85 21.58 24.34
N PHE A 73 7.05 21.48 23.77
CA PHE A 73 8.22 22.20 24.28
C PHE A 73 8.40 23.59 23.65
N SER A 74 7.73 23.90 22.55
CA SER A 74 7.85 25.20 21.85
C SER A 74 6.80 26.24 22.27
N ASP A 75 5.75 25.86 22.99
CA ASP A 75 4.66 26.76 23.46
C ASP A 75 4.96 27.43 24.81
N GLY A 76 6.21 27.35 25.28
CA GLY A 76 6.62 27.76 26.63
C GLY A 76 7.73 28.82 26.67
N TYR A 77 7.78 29.74 25.70
CA TYR A 77 8.71 30.88 25.70
C TYR A 77 7.99 32.19 25.41
#